data_AF-A0A3M2A882-F1
#
_entry.id   AF-A0A3M2A882-F1
#
_cell.length_a   1.000
_cell.length_b   1.000
_cell.length_c   1.000
_cell.angle_alpha   90.00
_cell.angle_beta   90.00
_cell.angle_gamma   90.00
#
_symmetry.space_group_name_H-M   'P 1'
#
loop_
_entity.id
_entity.type
_entity.pdbx_description
1 polymer ?
#
loop_
_entity_poly.entity_id
_entity_poly.type
_entity_poly.pdbx_seq_one_letter_code
_entity_poly.pdbx_strand_id
1 'polypeptide(L)'
;NPNDQMWFKFDLTAPALNDGDIADANGYKFDFAFLSKEFPDYVNTTFNDIFLVWQSSSMFTGNVVFINDQPITVTALWDDATGVDYIGECPGPFDPVPQIPGCTGNAPELAGLALQQNGAGTGWYTATGGVEPGETFTLLFTIFDMGDSVYDSYAVIDNWRWDCEGCVPNEVNDCGIAPQ
;
A
#
# COMPACT_ATOMS: atom_id res chain seq x y z
N ASN A 1 -16.42 3.32 15.73
CA ASN A 1 -16.68 4.64 15.12
C ASN A 1 -16.49 4.37 13.65
N PRO A 2 -17.49 4.54 12.78
CA PRO A 2 -17.41 3.99 11.43
C PRO A 2 -16.41 4.71 10.51
N ASN A 3 -15.73 5.74 11.03
CA ASN A 3 -14.53 6.26 10.42
C ASN A 3 -13.47 6.37 11.50
N ASP A 4 -12.55 5.43 11.55
CA ASP A 4 -11.42 5.51 12.46
C ASP A 4 -10.10 5.20 11.74
N GLN A 5 -9.01 5.36 12.46
CA GLN A 5 -7.68 5.24 11.90
C GLN A 5 -6.76 4.55 12.89
N MET A 6 -5.90 3.69 12.34
CA MET A 6 -4.74 3.17 13.04
C MET A 6 -3.50 3.72 12.37
N TRP A 7 -2.55 4.21 13.17
CA TRP A 7 -1.32 4.75 12.62
C TRP A 7 -0.09 4.42 13.47
N PHE A 8 1.04 4.35 12.80
CA PHE A 8 2.37 4.20 13.37
C PHE A 8 3.27 5.29 12.82
N LYS A 9 3.98 5.99 13.71
CA LYS A 9 4.93 7.02 13.33
C LYS A 9 6.35 6.57 13.67
N PHE A 10 7.25 6.72 12.73
CA PHE A 10 8.69 6.53 12.91
C PHE A 10 9.42 7.84 12.59
N ASP A 11 10.33 8.23 13.48
CA ASP A 11 11.33 9.24 13.20
C ASP A 11 12.65 8.50 12.93
N LEU A 12 13.20 8.68 11.73
CA LEU A 12 14.33 7.93 11.21
C LEU A 12 15.44 8.90 10.79
N THR A 13 16.70 8.51 11.01
CA THR A 13 17.86 9.26 10.50
C THR A 13 18.49 8.48 9.36
N ALA A 14 18.63 9.13 8.20
CA ALA A 14 19.25 8.53 7.02
C ALA A 14 20.76 8.32 7.23
N PRO A 15 21.31 7.14 6.94
CA PRO A 15 22.74 6.90 7.04
C PRO A 15 23.58 7.92 6.27
N ALA A 16 24.68 8.37 6.87
CA ALA A 16 25.62 9.30 6.24
C ALA A 16 27.07 9.04 6.62
N LEU A 17 27.96 9.17 5.63
CA LEU A 17 29.41 9.11 5.83
C LEU A 17 29.88 10.18 6.82
N ASN A 18 29.27 11.37 6.79
CA ASN A 18 29.62 12.47 7.70
C ASN A 18 29.26 12.18 9.16
N ASP A 19 28.29 11.28 9.39
CA ASP A 19 27.88 10.83 10.72
C ASP A 19 28.63 9.54 11.15
N GLY A 20 29.52 9.03 10.29
CA GLY A 20 30.36 7.86 10.56
C GLY A 20 29.78 6.53 10.05
N ASP A 21 28.72 6.55 9.25
CA ASP A 21 28.19 5.36 8.59
C ASP A 21 29.08 4.90 7.43
N ILE A 22 28.76 3.72 6.86
CA ILE A 22 29.54 3.09 5.79
C ILE A 22 29.17 3.59 4.39
N ALA A 23 28.05 4.32 4.25
CA ALA A 23 27.55 4.87 3.00
C ALA A 23 26.51 5.97 3.27
N ASP A 24 26.32 6.84 2.27
CA ASP A 24 25.22 7.81 2.24
C ASP A 24 23.95 7.16 1.71
N ALA A 25 22.83 7.32 2.42
CA ALA A 25 21.51 6.92 1.95
C ALA A 25 20.76 8.14 1.40
N ASN A 26 20.49 8.14 0.08
CA ASN A 26 19.70 9.18 -0.59
C ASN A 26 18.20 8.82 -0.63
N GLY A 27 17.83 7.69 -0.05
CA GLY A 27 16.46 7.20 -0.01
C GLY A 27 16.31 5.90 0.78
N TYR A 28 15.11 5.35 0.72
CA TYR A 28 14.76 4.06 1.28
C TYR A 28 13.75 3.35 0.39
N LYS A 29 13.63 2.04 0.58
CA LYS A 29 12.65 1.18 -0.07
C LYS A 29 12.01 0.26 0.96
N PHE A 30 10.74 -0.05 0.79
CA PHE A 30 10.07 -1.12 1.53
C PHE A 30 9.03 -1.79 0.63
N ASP A 31 8.74 -3.06 0.90
CA ASP A 31 7.72 -3.80 0.19
C ASP A 31 6.42 -3.74 0.97
N PHE A 32 5.29 -3.63 0.28
CA PHE A 32 3.98 -3.62 0.90
C PHE A 32 2.95 -4.40 0.10
N ALA A 33 1.90 -4.83 0.78
CA ALA A 33 0.67 -5.33 0.19
C ALA A 33 -0.54 -4.76 0.94
N PHE A 34 -1.61 -4.46 0.21
CA PHE A 34 -2.87 -4.02 0.80
C PHE A 34 -3.95 -5.06 0.51
N LEU A 35 -4.73 -5.38 1.53
CA LEU A 35 -5.76 -6.41 1.47
C LEU A 35 -7.01 -5.90 2.14
N SER A 36 -8.17 -6.26 1.60
CA SER A 36 -9.44 -5.86 2.19
C SER A 36 -10.51 -6.91 2.01
N LYS A 37 -11.33 -7.07 3.05
CA LYS A 37 -12.56 -7.85 3.00
C LYS A 37 -13.70 -7.15 2.27
N GLU A 38 -13.55 -5.85 1.99
CA GLU A 38 -14.55 -5.05 1.28
C GLU A 38 -14.71 -5.43 -0.20
N PHE A 39 -13.68 -6.05 -0.80
CA PHE A 39 -13.76 -6.58 -2.16
C PHE A 39 -14.56 -7.90 -2.19
N PRO A 40 -15.37 -8.17 -3.23
CA PRO A 40 -15.70 -7.31 -4.38
C PRO A 40 -16.85 -6.32 -4.11
N ASP A 41 -17.61 -6.54 -3.04
CA ASP A 41 -18.93 -5.94 -2.79
C ASP A 41 -18.94 -4.41 -2.75
N TYR A 42 -17.87 -3.80 -2.28
CA TYR A 42 -17.83 -2.37 -1.93
C TYR A 42 -16.86 -1.53 -2.77
N VAL A 43 -16.31 -2.09 -3.84
CA VAL A 43 -15.54 -1.33 -4.83
C VAL A 43 -16.38 -0.18 -5.40
N ASN A 44 -15.79 1.01 -5.56
CA ASN A 44 -16.46 2.24 -5.99
C ASN A 44 -17.60 2.72 -5.07
N THR A 45 -17.63 2.31 -3.80
CA THR A 45 -18.62 2.77 -2.82
C THR A 45 -18.02 3.73 -1.79
N THR A 46 -18.79 4.09 -0.75
CA THR A 46 -18.29 4.87 0.39
C THR A 46 -17.54 4.03 1.43
N PHE A 47 -17.66 2.71 1.34
CA PHE A 47 -16.88 1.74 2.12
C PHE A 47 -15.61 1.47 1.32
N ASN A 48 -14.59 2.27 1.62
CA ASN A 48 -13.42 2.42 0.75
C ASN A 48 -12.19 2.74 1.60
N ASP A 49 -11.77 1.77 2.38
CA ASP A 49 -10.63 1.89 3.28
C ASP A 49 -9.39 2.37 2.55
N ILE A 50 -8.54 3.12 3.25
CA ILE A 50 -7.38 3.81 2.68
C ILE A 50 -6.12 3.37 3.42
N PHE A 51 -5.09 2.95 2.68
CA PHE A 51 -3.74 2.83 3.19
C PHE A 51 -2.87 3.98 2.69
N LEU A 52 -2.23 4.69 3.62
CA LEU A 52 -1.41 5.86 3.35
C LEU A 52 -0.09 5.75 4.10
N VAL A 53 1.01 6.09 3.41
CA VAL A 53 2.31 6.29 4.04
C VAL A 53 2.76 7.70 3.75
N TRP A 54 2.72 8.55 4.77
CA TRP A 54 3.08 9.95 4.64
C TRP A 54 4.53 10.19 5.08
N GLN A 55 5.35 10.68 4.15
CA GLN A 55 6.69 11.17 4.42
C GLN A 55 6.66 12.65 4.79
N SER A 56 7.48 13.05 5.76
CA SER A 56 7.86 14.44 5.97
C SER A 56 9.37 14.53 6.14
N SER A 57 10.02 15.12 5.14
CA SER A 57 11.48 15.29 5.03
C SER A 57 11.80 16.62 4.36
N SER A 58 13.08 16.97 4.27
CA SER A 58 13.51 18.16 3.50
C SER A 58 13.35 17.98 1.98
N MET A 59 13.50 16.75 1.46
CA MET A 59 13.34 16.45 0.03
C MET A 59 11.89 16.41 -0.43
N PHE A 60 11.02 15.79 0.37
CA PHE A 60 9.63 15.56 0.01
C PHE A 60 8.71 15.49 1.24
N THR A 61 7.49 15.98 1.09
CA THR A 61 6.41 15.81 2.07
C THR A 61 5.14 15.40 1.33
N GLY A 62 4.67 14.17 1.55
CA GLY A 62 3.55 13.61 0.81
C GLY A 62 3.41 12.10 0.96
N ASN A 63 2.44 11.53 0.24
CA ASN A 63 2.25 10.08 0.17
C ASN A 63 3.36 9.40 -0.64
N VAL A 64 3.81 8.22 -0.21
CA VAL A 64 4.85 7.43 -0.89
C VAL A 64 4.39 6.03 -1.31
N VAL A 65 3.10 5.71 -1.16
CA VAL A 65 2.54 4.41 -1.58
C VAL A 65 1.40 4.60 -2.58
N PHE A 66 1.50 3.91 -3.71
CA PHE A 66 0.52 3.97 -4.80
C PHE A 66 0.33 2.58 -5.38
N ILE A 67 -0.83 2.31 -5.96
CA ILE A 67 -1.08 1.12 -6.78
C ILE A 67 -1.70 1.62 -8.07
N ASN A 68 -1.12 1.25 -9.21
CA ASN A 68 -1.58 1.65 -10.54
C ASN A 68 -1.73 3.19 -10.66
N ASP A 69 -0.72 3.93 -10.19
CA ASP A 69 -0.69 5.41 -10.11
C ASP A 69 -1.81 6.05 -9.26
N GLN A 70 -2.51 5.28 -8.43
CA GLN A 70 -3.57 5.76 -7.55
C GLN A 70 -3.22 5.60 -6.06
N PRO A 71 -3.68 6.51 -5.18
CA PRO A 71 -3.64 6.28 -3.74
C PRO A 71 -4.31 4.94 -3.39
N ILE A 72 -3.74 4.24 -2.42
CA ILE A 72 -4.19 2.89 -2.09
C ILE A 72 -5.52 2.97 -1.36
N THR A 73 -6.54 2.45 -2.02
CA THR A 73 -7.90 2.32 -1.50
C THR A 73 -8.46 0.97 -1.90
N VAL A 74 -9.58 0.55 -1.33
CA VAL A 74 -10.29 -0.66 -1.79
C VAL A 74 -10.71 -0.56 -3.24
N THR A 75 -11.07 0.63 -3.71
CA THR A 75 -11.36 0.86 -5.12
C THR A 75 -10.12 0.68 -5.99
N ALA A 76 -8.96 1.14 -5.52
CA ALA A 76 -7.70 1.01 -6.24
C ALA A 76 -7.12 -0.42 -6.23
N LEU A 77 -7.62 -1.33 -5.39
CA LEU A 77 -7.30 -2.77 -5.48
C LEU A 77 -7.71 -3.36 -6.84
N TRP A 78 -8.79 -2.83 -7.43
CA TRP A 78 -9.33 -3.31 -8.69
C TRP A 78 -8.71 -2.59 -9.88
N ASP A 79 -8.07 -3.35 -10.77
CA ASP A 79 -7.66 -2.90 -12.09
C ASP A 79 -8.66 -3.42 -13.15
N ASP A 80 -9.26 -2.50 -13.93
CA ASP A 80 -10.23 -2.86 -14.99
C ASP A 80 -9.62 -3.73 -16.11
N ALA A 81 -8.30 -3.70 -16.31
CA ALA A 81 -7.59 -4.45 -17.34
C ALA A 81 -7.11 -5.82 -16.86
N THR A 82 -6.69 -5.95 -15.59
CA THR A 82 -6.05 -7.17 -15.07
C THR A 82 -6.77 -7.82 -13.88
N GLY A 83 -7.69 -7.12 -13.22
CA GLY A 83 -8.38 -7.57 -12.02
C GLY A 83 -7.59 -7.29 -10.73
N VAL A 84 -7.62 -8.21 -9.78
CA VAL A 84 -6.85 -8.17 -8.52
C VAL A 84 -5.91 -9.37 -8.47
N ASP A 85 -4.72 -9.22 -7.90
CA ASP A 85 -3.70 -10.26 -7.85
C ASP A 85 -4.12 -11.49 -7.04
N TYR A 86 -4.61 -11.28 -5.81
CA TYR A 86 -5.06 -12.36 -4.93
C TYR A 86 -6.54 -12.21 -4.61
N ILE A 87 -7.33 -13.19 -5.05
CA ILE A 87 -8.79 -13.16 -4.91
C ILE A 87 -9.23 -14.20 -3.88
N GLY A 88 -9.87 -13.75 -2.81
CA GLY A 88 -10.53 -14.60 -1.82
C GLY A 88 -11.89 -15.05 -2.30
N GLU A 89 -12.71 -14.09 -2.72
CA GLU A 89 -14.05 -14.31 -3.29
C GLU A 89 -14.14 -13.76 -4.71
N CYS A 90 -14.57 -14.60 -5.65
CA CYS A 90 -14.81 -14.17 -7.02
C CYS A 90 -16.04 -13.26 -7.08
N PRO A 91 -16.01 -12.19 -7.90
CA PRO A 91 -17.19 -11.36 -8.10
C PRO A 91 -18.41 -12.19 -8.51
N GLY A 92 -19.54 -11.94 -7.87
CA GLY A 92 -20.87 -12.42 -8.23
C GLY A 92 -21.54 -11.54 -9.29
N PRO A 93 -22.66 -12.00 -9.88
CA PRO A 93 -23.33 -11.32 -11.00
C PRO A 93 -23.93 -9.94 -10.66
N PHE A 94 -23.92 -9.54 -9.39
CA PHE A 94 -24.49 -8.28 -8.91
C PHE A 94 -23.46 -7.33 -8.31
N ASP A 95 -22.18 -7.72 -8.32
CA ASP A 95 -21.12 -6.95 -7.68
C ASP A 95 -20.74 -5.74 -8.55
N PRO A 96 -20.19 -4.66 -7.94
CA PRO A 96 -19.86 -3.44 -8.67
C PRO A 96 -18.60 -3.57 -9.55
N VAL A 97 -18.05 -4.76 -9.71
CA VAL A 97 -16.90 -5.08 -10.57
C VAL A 97 -17.24 -6.15 -11.62
N PRO A 98 -16.62 -6.10 -12.81
CA PRO A 98 -16.76 -7.17 -13.81
C PRO A 98 -16.44 -8.57 -13.28
N GLN A 99 -17.10 -9.57 -13.88
CA GLN A 99 -16.73 -10.97 -13.69
C GLN A 99 -15.30 -11.22 -14.17
N ILE A 100 -14.48 -11.85 -13.34
CA ILE A 100 -13.09 -12.21 -13.66
C ILE A 100 -13.08 -13.61 -14.30
N PRO A 101 -12.79 -13.74 -15.61
CA PRO A 101 -12.82 -15.04 -16.29
C PRO A 101 -11.81 -16.02 -15.68
N GLY A 102 -12.27 -17.21 -15.32
CA GLY A 102 -11.40 -18.24 -14.72
C GLY A 102 -11.06 -18.01 -13.25
N CYS A 103 -11.68 -17.03 -12.59
CA CYS A 103 -11.53 -16.87 -11.14
C CYS A 103 -11.99 -18.13 -10.39
N THR A 104 -11.20 -18.52 -9.41
CA THR A 104 -11.49 -19.66 -8.51
C THR A 104 -11.63 -19.25 -7.04
N GLY A 105 -11.30 -17.99 -6.72
CA GLY A 105 -11.21 -17.49 -5.35
C GLY A 105 -10.17 -18.28 -4.55
N ASN A 106 -10.28 -18.25 -3.23
CA ASN A 106 -9.46 -19.10 -2.35
C ASN A 106 -7.94 -18.97 -2.55
N ALA A 107 -7.47 -17.78 -2.94
CA ALA A 107 -6.05 -17.51 -3.12
C ALA A 107 -5.25 -17.96 -1.88
N PRO A 108 -4.24 -18.85 -2.04
CA PRO A 108 -3.49 -19.39 -0.92
C PRO A 108 -2.70 -18.32 -0.15
N GLU A 109 -2.36 -17.21 -0.78
CA GLU A 109 -1.70 -16.04 -0.19
C GLU A 109 -2.57 -15.38 0.90
N LEU A 110 -3.89 -15.57 0.84
CA LEU A 110 -4.85 -15.04 1.81
C LEU A 110 -5.15 -16.01 2.96
N ALA A 111 -4.52 -17.19 2.96
CA ALA A 111 -4.74 -18.22 3.97
C ALA A 111 -4.33 -17.72 5.37
N GLY A 112 -5.24 -17.87 6.35
CA GLY A 112 -5.01 -17.44 7.73
C GLY A 112 -5.26 -15.95 8.01
N LEU A 113 -5.56 -15.15 6.99
CA LEU A 113 -5.90 -13.71 7.13
C LEU A 113 -7.42 -13.46 7.22
N ALA A 114 -8.23 -14.53 7.27
CA ALA A 114 -9.69 -14.45 7.17
C ALA A 114 -10.20 -13.73 5.90
N LEU A 115 -9.38 -13.79 4.84
CA LEU A 115 -9.61 -13.27 3.47
C LEU A 115 -9.57 -14.38 2.41
N GLN A 116 -9.44 -15.65 2.79
CA GLN A 116 -9.34 -16.72 1.80
C GLN A 116 -10.69 -17.03 1.14
N GLN A 117 -11.81 -16.73 1.80
CA GLN A 117 -13.15 -17.07 1.29
C GLN A 117 -14.02 -15.82 1.05
N ASN A 118 -13.38 -14.65 1.02
CA ASN A 118 -13.97 -13.32 1.08
C ASN A 118 -12.84 -12.30 0.83
N GLY A 119 -13.12 -11.13 0.26
CA GLY A 119 -12.07 -10.13 0.08
C GLY A 119 -11.09 -10.43 -1.06
N ALA A 120 -10.09 -9.56 -1.16
CA ALA A 120 -8.96 -9.68 -2.07
C ALA A 120 -7.76 -8.89 -1.52
N GLY A 121 -6.62 -9.02 -2.19
CA GLY A 121 -5.44 -8.22 -1.90
C GLY A 121 -4.50 -8.12 -3.08
N THR A 122 -3.64 -7.12 -3.02
CA THR A 122 -2.58 -6.94 -4.01
C THR A 122 -1.47 -7.97 -3.86
N GLY A 123 -0.68 -8.11 -4.92
CA GLY A 123 0.69 -8.60 -4.86
C GLY A 123 1.58 -7.68 -4.04
N TRP A 124 2.87 -7.97 -4.06
CA TRP A 124 3.87 -7.11 -3.45
C TRP A 124 4.21 -5.95 -4.36
N TYR A 125 4.09 -4.74 -3.82
CA TYR A 125 4.56 -3.50 -4.42
C TYR A 125 5.78 -3.00 -3.65
N THR A 126 6.68 -2.29 -4.30
CA THR A 126 7.83 -1.66 -3.63
C THR A 126 7.66 -0.15 -3.62
N ALA A 127 7.53 0.43 -2.43
CA ALA A 127 7.57 1.87 -2.22
C ALA A 127 9.02 2.35 -2.21
N THR A 128 9.30 3.49 -2.84
CA THR A 128 10.60 4.16 -2.80
C THR A 128 10.40 5.62 -2.37
N GLY A 129 11.14 6.05 -1.35
CA GLY A 129 11.14 7.43 -0.86
C GLY A 129 12.54 8.01 -0.82
N GLY A 130 12.67 9.30 -1.08
CA GLY A 130 13.94 10.03 -1.14
C GLY A 130 14.16 10.85 0.12
N VAL A 131 15.39 10.84 0.65
CA VAL A 131 15.83 11.61 1.81
C VAL A 131 17.28 12.09 1.63
N GLU A 132 17.66 13.18 2.27
CA GLU A 132 19.04 13.66 2.30
C GLU A 132 19.88 12.84 3.30
N PRO A 133 21.11 12.43 2.96
CA PRO A 133 22.00 11.74 3.90
C PRO A 133 22.19 12.54 5.20
N GLY A 134 22.01 11.88 6.35
CA GLY A 134 22.17 12.47 7.68
C GLY A 134 20.96 13.26 8.17
N GLU A 135 19.94 13.46 7.33
CA GLU A 135 18.71 14.11 7.79
C GLU A 135 17.89 13.17 8.69
N THR A 136 17.12 13.77 9.61
CA THR A 136 16.06 13.05 10.31
C THR A 136 14.72 13.41 9.68
N PHE A 137 13.99 12.38 9.29
CA PHE A 137 12.69 12.50 8.63
C PHE A 137 11.64 11.63 9.35
N THR A 138 10.37 11.90 9.06
CA THR A 138 9.24 11.16 9.62
C THR A 138 8.56 10.33 8.55
N LEU A 139 8.21 9.08 8.88
CA LEU A 139 7.22 8.29 8.17
C LEU A 139 6.02 8.00 9.07
N LEU A 140 4.82 8.25 8.55
CA LEU A 140 3.55 7.91 9.16
C LEU A 140 2.84 6.87 8.30
N PHE A 141 2.74 5.64 8.79
CA PHE A 141 1.97 4.57 8.18
C PHE A 141 0.58 4.59 8.79
N THR A 142 -0.48 4.66 7.99
CA THR A 142 -1.84 4.73 8.50
C THR A 142 -2.81 3.96 7.63
N ILE A 143 -3.78 3.31 8.28
CA ILE A 143 -4.97 2.75 7.65
C ILE A 143 -6.16 3.54 8.17
N PHE A 144 -7.04 3.95 7.26
CA PHE A 144 -8.33 4.56 7.58
C PHE A 144 -9.43 3.54 7.27
N ASP A 145 -10.20 3.18 8.29
CA ASP A 145 -11.49 2.48 8.14
C ASP A 145 -12.51 3.52 7.70
N MET A 146 -13.17 3.29 6.56
CA MET A 146 -14.05 4.24 5.91
C MET A 146 -15.45 3.67 5.80
N GLY A 147 -16.40 4.27 6.52
CA GLY A 147 -17.82 4.04 6.33
C GLY A 147 -18.44 2.91 7.15
N ASP A 148 -17.68 1.90 7.60
CA ASP A 148 -18.22 0.80 8.42
C ASP A 148 -17.36 0.40 9.64
N SER A 149 -17.62 -0.78 10.20
CA SER A 149 -16.94 -1.29 11.41
C SER A 149 -17.04 -2.82 11.49
N VAL A 150 -17.31 -3.46 10.36
CA VAL A 150 -17.66 -4.87 10.22
C VAL A 150 -16.61 -5.58 9.37
N TYR A 151 -16.15 -4.96 8.30
CA TYR A 151 -15.10 -5.48 7.45
C TYR A 151 -13.76 -4.88 7.80
N ASP A 152 -12.71 -5.65 7.54
CA ASP A 152 -11.35 -5.35 7.96
C ASP A 152 -10.46 -5.20 6.72
N SER A 153 -9.56 -4.23 6.79
CA SER A 153 -8.47 -4.04 5.84
C SER A 153 -7.11 -4.18 6.53
N TYR A 154 -6.13 -4.64 5.76
CA TYR A 154 -4.79 -4.98 6.21
C TYR A 154 -3.76 -4.32 5.30
N ALA A 155 -2.75 -3.72 5.89
CA ALA A 155 -1.52 -3.36 5.18
C ALA A 155 -0.37 -4.18 5.77
N VAL A 156 0.33 -4.90 4.91
CA VAL A 156 1.55 -5.63 5.27
C VAL A 156 2.73 -4.81 4.77
N ILE A 157 3.74 -4.61 5.61
CA ILE A 157 4.95 -3.85 5.29
C ILE A 157 6.14 -4.75 5.65
N ASP A 158 7.08 -4.91 4.73
CA ASP A 158 8.26 -5.74 4.93
C ASP A 158 9.48 -5.19 4.17
N ASN A 159 10.65 -5.80 4.40
CA ASN A 159 11.83 -5.69 3.56
C ASN A 159 12.35 -4.24 3.40
N TRP A 160 12.40 -3.51 4.53
CA TRP A 160 12.99 -2.18 4.59
C TRP A 160 14.47 -2.19 4.18
N ARG A 161 14.86 -1.26 3.31
CA ARG A 161 16.22 -1.11 2.79
C ARG A 161 16.57 0.37 2.65
N TRP A 162 17.80 0.74 2.95
CA TRP A 162 18.36 2.02 2.54
C TRP A 162 18.76 1.97 1.07
N ASP A 163 18.63 3.10 0.39
CA ASP A 163 18.87 3.22 -1.05
C ASP A 163 19.87 4.34 -1.36
N CYS A 164 20.85 4.03 -2.21
CA CYS A 164 21.89 5.00 -2.59
C CYS A 164 21.42 5.98 -3.67
N GLU A 165 20.35 5.67 -4.41
CA GLU A 165 19.84 6.53 -5.49
C GLU A 165 18.74 7.46 -4.98
N GLY A 166 17.77 6.91 -4.25
CA GLY A 166 16.59 7.64 -3.79
C GLY A 166 15.65 8.02 -4.94
N CYS A 167 14.46 8.51 -4.58
CA CYS A 167 13.52 9.06 -5.56
C CYS A 167 12.46 9.94 -4.88
N VAL A 168 11.95 10.94 -5.62
CA VAL A 168 10.84 11.80 -5.15
C VAL A 168 9.57 11.45 -5.92
N PRO A 169 8.58 10.79 -5.29
CA PRO A 169 7.33 10.40 -5.96
C PRO A 169 6.56 11.63 -6.45
N ASN A 170 6.00 11.54 -7.65
CA ASN A 170 5.08 12.53 -8.21
C ASN A 170 4.11 11.86 -9.20
N GLU A 171 3.13 12.62 -9.70
CA GLU A 171 2.08 12.13 -10.62
C GLU A 171 2.61 11.53 -11.95
N VAL A 172 3.90 11.72 -12.28
CA VAL A 172 4.52 11.24 -13.53
C VAL A 172 5.58 10.17 -13.28
N ASN A 173 6.15 10.14 -12.08
CA ASN A 173 7.16 9.18 -11.66
C ASN A 173 6.85 8.79 -10.21
N ASP A 174 6.17 7.67 -10.08
CA ASP A 174 5.84 7.01 -8.82
C ASP A 174 7.07 6.43 -8.11
N CYS A 175 8.25 6.54 -8.70
CA CYS A 175 9.50 5.92 -8.24
C CYS A 175 9.56 4.40 -8.46
N GLY A 176 8.91 3.91 -9.52
CA GLY A 176 8.92 2.51 -9.90
C GLY A 176 8.10 1.64 -8.96
N ILE A 177 6.95 2.15 -8.48
CA ILE A 177 5.98 1.38 -7.70
C ILE A 177 5.20 0.49 -8.68
N ALA A 178 5.92 -0.50 -9.23
CA ALA A 178 5.35 -1.55 -10.03
C ALA A 178 5.08 -2.80 -9.15
N PRO A 179 4.03 -3.58 -9.44
CA PRO A 179 3.89 -4.91 -8.87
C PRO A 179 5.10 -5.78 -9.27
N GLN A 180 5.62 -6.58 -8.33
CA GLN A 180 6.72 -7.52 -8.58
C GLN A 180 6.28 -8.83 -9.22
#